data_AF-A0A0Q6T6Q5-F1
#
_entry.id   AF-A0A0Q6T6Q5-F1
#
_cell.length_a   1.000
_cell.length_b   1.000
_cell.length_c   1.000
_cell.angle_alpha   90.00
_cell.angle_beta   90.00
_cell.angle_gamma   90.00
#
_symmetry.space_group_name_H-M   'P 1'
#
loop_
_entity.id
_entity.type
_entity.pdbx_description
1 polymer ?
#
loop_
_entity_poly.entity_id
_entity_poly.type
_entity_poly.pdbx_seq_one_letter_code
_entity_poly.pdbx_strand_id
1 'polypeptide(L)'
;MIEWSWRIENDDSILCGSWSDEENWDEIFRSLIGRKVQDISVFGRLPELAIALTGGRHVTSFMTADGQPAWAVFDRSVDPSQAGCASVRDGEIYEE
;
A
#
# COMPACT_ATOMS: atom_id res chain seq x y z
N MET A 1 0.47 -6.33 2.27
CA MET A 1 1.50 -6.43 3.33
C MET A 1 2.53 -5.36 3.03
N ILE A 2 2.78 -4.50 4.00
CA ILE A 2 3.79 -3.47 3.98
C ILE A 2 4.17 -3.23 5.43
N GLU A 3 5.45 -3.15 5.73
CA GLU A 3 5.93 -3.10 7.11
C GLU A 3 6.44 -1.70 7.46
N TRP A 4 7.22 -1.10 6.55
CA TRP A 4 7.93 0.15 6.80
C TRP A 4 7.69 1.18 5.70
N SER A 5 7.94 2.43 6.07
CA SER A 5 7.97 3.58 5.16
C SER A 5 6.71 3.74 4.32
N TRP A 6 5.55 3.49 4.93
CA TRP A 6 4.24 3.62 4.30
C TRP A 6 3.45 4.80 4.84
N ARG A 7 2.47 5.27 4.05
CA ARG A 7 1.58 6.38 4.39
C ARG A 7 0.17 6.09 3.92
N ILE A 8 -0.81 6.54 4.69
CA ILE A 8 -2.20 6.64 4.27
C ILE A 8 -2.52 8.13 4.13
N GLU A 9 -3.00 8.51 2.97
CA GLU A 9 -3.14 9.92 2.58
C GLU A 9 -4.55 10.18 2.03
N ASN A 10 -4.95 11.44 2.03
CA ASN A 10 -6.04 11.93 1.21
C ASN A 10 -5.51 12.89 0.15
N ASP A 11 -6.38 13.66 -0.48
CA ASP A 11 -5.99 14.55 -1.58
C ASP A 11 -5.01 15.65 -1.17
N ASP A 12 -4.95 16.02 0.12
CA ASP A 12 -4.22 17.20 0.60
C ASP A 12 -3.41 17.00 1.90
N SER A 13 -3.41 15.82 2.50
CA SER A 13 -2.76 15.55 3.79
C SER A 13 -2.39 14.08 4.00
N ILE A 14 -1.37 13.87 4.85
CA ILE A 14 -1.03 12.55 5.39
C ILE A 14 -1.91 12.32 6.63
N LEU A 15 -2.66 11.22 6.65
CA LEU A 15 -3.54 10.87 7.76
C LEU A 15 -2.78 10.09 8.83
N CYS A 16 -1.98 9.11 8.41
CA CYS A 16 -1.02 8.41 9.24
C CYS A 16 0.04 7.72 8.36
N GLY A 17 1.06 7.17 8.98
CA GLY A 17 2.11 6.40 8.32
C GLY A 17 2.97 5.66 9.32
N SER A 18 3.88 4.83 8.85
CA SER A 18 4.76 4.00 9.68
C SER A 18 5.62 4.78 10.69
N TRP A 19 5.72 6.11 10.53
CA TRP A 19 6.51 7.02 11.38
C TRP A 19 5.63 7.99 12.19
N SER A 20 4.31 7.88 12.09
CA SER A 20 3.36 8.71 12.85
C SER A 20 3.02 8.07 14.20
N ASP A 21 2.48 8.88 15.11
CA ASP A 21 1.89 8.37 16.35
C ASP A 21 0.72 7.41 16.04
N GLU A 22 0.60 6.34 16.82
CA GLU A 22 -0.35 5.25 16.63
C GLU A 22 -1.75 5.57 17.18
N GLU A 23 -1.93 6.67 17.92
CA GLU A 23 -3.20 7.03 18.59
C GLU A 23 -4.46 6.89 17.71
N ASN A 24 -4.36 7.21 16.41
CA ASN A 24 -5.52 7.19 15.48
C ASN A 24 -5.46 6.10 14.41
N TRP A 25 -4.48 5.18 14.47
CA TRP A 25 -4.29 4.18 13.41
C TRP A 25 -5.51 3.28 13.22
N ASP A 26 -6.10 2.82 14.33
CA ASP A 26 -7.26 1.93 14.31
C ASP A 26 -8.46 2.55 13.56
N GLU A 27 -8.73 3.83 13.79
CA GLU A 27 -9.81 4.54 13.10
C GLU A 27 -9.51 4.66 11.61
N ILE A 28 -8.28 5.06 11.27
CA ILE A 28 -7.85 5.26 9.88
C ILE A 28 -7.88 3.94 9.12
N PHE A 29 -7.37 2.84 9.68
CA PHE A 29 -7.39 1.52 9.07
C PHE A 29 -8.82 1.02 8.84
N ARG A 30 -9.70 1.17 9.83
CA ARG A 30 -11.13 0.85 9.65
C ARG A 30 -11.76 1.68 8.55
N SER A 31 -11.34 2.93 8.40
CA SER A 31 -11.84 3.82 7.34
C SER A 31 -11.50 3.32 5.94
N LEU A 32 -10.49 2.45 5.76
CA LEU A 32 -10.12 1.87 4.47
C LEU A 32 -11.01 0.67 4.08
N ILE A 33 -11.56 -0.03 5.08
CA ILE A 33 -12.33 -1.26 4.87
C ILE A 33 -13.63 -0.94 4.10
N GLY A 34 -13.91 -1.74 3.07
CA GLY A 34 -15.09 -1.58 2.22
C GLY A 34 -14.93 -0.56 1.09
N ARG A 35 -13.81 0.18 1.04
CA ARG A 35 -13.46 1.00 -0.13
C ARG A 35 -13.05 0.10 -1.29
N LYS A 36 -13.31 0.57 -2.52
CA LYS A 36 -12.87 -0.11 -3.73
C LYS A 36 -11.52 0.44 -4.16
N VAL A 37 -10.65 -0.44 -4.62
CA VAL A 37 -9.43 -0.06 -5.33
C VAL A 37 -9.82 0.54 -6.68
N GLN A 38 -9.35 1.75 -6.95
CA GLN A 38 -9.56 2.45 -8.23
C GLN A 38 -8.35 2.31 -9.15
N ASP A 39 -7.15 2.29 -8.57
CA ASP A 39 -5.90 2.14 -9.30
C ASP A 39 -4.82 1.53 -8.39
N ILE A 40 -3.90 0.82 -9.02
CA ILE A 40 -2.65 0.35 -8.41
C ILE A 40 -1.54 0.72 -9.38
N SER A 41 -0.58 1.52 -8.92
CA SER A 41 0.56 1.93 -9.72
C SER A 41 1.87 1.67 -8.99
N VAL A 42 2.90 1.44 -9.79
CA VAL A 42 4.28 1.42 -9.32
C VAL A 42 4.99 2.66 -9.86
N PHE A 43 5.76 3.33 -9.00
CA PHE A 43 6.45 4.57 -9.36
C PHE A 43 7.91 4.58 -8.88
N GLY A 44 8.68 5.53 -9.38
CA GLY A 44 10.10 5.66 -9.06
C GLY A 44 11.00 4.77 -9.91
N ARG A 45 12.31 4.76 -9.57
CA ARG A 45 13.29 3.85 -10.18
C ARG A 45 13.30 2.48 -9.48
N LEU A 46 13.20 2.50 -8.16
CA LEU A 46 12.87 1.33 -7.36
C LEU A 46 11.34 1.21 -7.33
N PRO A 47 10.78 0.00 -7.33
CA PRO A 47 9.33 -0.20 -7.48
C PRO A 47 8.59 0.13 -6.18
N GLU A 48 8.25 1.41 -6.02
CA GLU A 48 7.42 1.89 -4.93
C GLU A 48 5.94 1.79 -5.30
N LEU A 49 5.10 1.51 -4.31
CA LEU A 49 3.69 1.19 -4.51
C LEU A 49 2.80 2.39 -4.21
N ALA A 50 1.83 2.67 -5.08
CA ALA A 50 0.73 3.58 -4.80
C ALA A 50 -0.61 2.91 -5.13
N ILE A 51 -1.54 2.91 -4.17
CA ILE A 51 -2.89 2.37 -4.31
C ILE A 51 -3.89 3.51 -4.10
N ALA A 52 -4.72 3.76 -5.11
CA ALA A 52 -5.82 4.70 -5.01
C ALA A 52 -7.13 3.96 -4.65
N LEU A 53 -7.86 4.50 -3.69
CA LEU A 53 -9.12 3.96 -3.18
C LEU A 53 -10.24 4.98 -3.34
N THR A 54 -11.47 4.49 -3.52
CA THR A 54 -12.66 5.33 -3.59
C THR A 54 -12.77 6.29 -2.40
N GLY A 55 -13.20 7.52 -2.68
CA GLY A 55 -13.37 8.56 -1.67
C GLY A 55 -12.06 9.23 -1.26
N GLY A 56 -11.14 9.40 -2.22
CA GLY A 56 -9.92 10.19 -2.08
C GLY A 56 -8.98 9.65 -1.02
N ARG A 57 -8.82 8.32 -0.92
CA ARG A 57 -7.88 7.69 0.02
C ARG A 57 -6.78 7.01 -0.76
N HIS A 58 -5.55 7.16 -0.30
CA HIS A 58 -4.38 6.58 -0.93
C HIS A 58 -3.57 5.80 0.10
N VAL A 59 -2.96 4.71 -0.33
CA VAL A 59 -1.96 3.95 0.44
C VAL A 59 -0.68 3.91 -0.39
N THR A 60 0.41 4.42 0.16
CA THR A 60 1.67 4.58 -0.56
C THR A 60 2.81 3.95 0.22
N SER A 61 3.65 3.17 -0.46
CA SER A 61 5.00 2.77 -0.04
C SER A 61 5.99 3.79 -0.56
N PHE A 62 6.92 4.25 0.28
CA PHE A 62 8.06 5.03 -0.18
C PHE A 62 9.25 4.86 0.76
N MET A 63 10.18 3.96 0.44
CA MET A 63 11.35 3.66 1.25
C MET A 63 12.32 4.84 1.30
N THR A 64 12.34 5.54 2.43
CA THR A 64 13.28 6.66 2.68
C THR A 64 14.44 6.28 3.60
N ALA A 65 14.44 5.06 4.13
CA ALA A 65 15.51 4.53 4.98
C ALA A 65 16.48 3.67 4.15
N ASP A 66 17.61 3.29 4.75
CA ASP A 66 18.54 2.34 4.14
C ASP A 66 17.85 0.98 3.94
N GLY A 67 17.63 0.59 2.69
CA GLY A 67 16.97 -0.66 2.33
C GLY A 67 16.34 -0.65 0.94
N GLN A 68 15.74 -1.79 0.56
CA GLN A 68 14.92 -1.92 -0.64
C GLN A 68 13.42 -1.75 -0.29
N PRO A 69 12.57 -1.30 -1.23
CA PRO A 69 11.13 -1.36 -1.04
C PRO A 69 10.69 -2.80 -0.73
N ALA A 70 9.75 -2.94 0.20
CA ALA A 70 9.24 -4.23 0.66
C ALA A 70 7.73 -4.16 0.84
N TRP A 71 6.99 -4.74 -0.11
CA TRP A 71 5.54 -4.81 -0.09
C TRP A 71 5.04 -6.03 -0.87
N ALA A 72 3.81 -6.44 -0.57
CA ALA A 72 3.05 -7.43 -1.32
C ALA A 72 1.57 -7.08 -1.35
N VAL A 73 0.94 -7.23 -2.51
CA VAL A 73 -0.50 -7.10 -2.74
C VAL A 73 -1.04 -8.49 -3.03
N PHE A 74 -2.03 -8.92 -2.25
CA PHE A 74 -2.68 -10.20 -2.42
C PHE A 74 -4.09 -9.96 -2.95
N ASP A 75 -4.42 -10.56 -4.10
CA ASP A 75 -5.81 -10.69 -4.47
C ASP A 75 -6.45 -11.78 -3.62
N ARG A 76 -7.50 -11.40 -2.88
CA ARG A 76 -8.33 -12.30 -2.07
C ARG A 76 -9.74 -12.38 -2.63
N SER A 77 -9.90 -12.18 -3.93
CA SER A 77 -11.15 -12.39 -4.63
C SER A 77 -11.70 -13.80 -4.38
N VAL A 78 -13.02 -13.94 -4.47
CA VAL A 78 -13.75 -15.13 -4.02
C VAL A 78 -13.42 -16.38 -4.85
N ASP A 79 -12.85 -16.21 -6.04
CA ASP A 79 -12.41 -17.30 -6.90
C ASP A 79 -10.92 -17.65 -6.62
N PRO A 80 -10.63 -18.75 -5.91
CA PRO A 80 -9.25 -19.12 -5.58
C PRO A 80 -8.42 -19.47 -6.81
N SER A 81 -9.05 -19.73 -7.97
CA SER A 81 -8.35 -19.98 -9.23
C SER A 81 -7.82 -18.70 -9.89
N GLN A 82 -8.22 -17.53 -9.38
CA GLN A 82 -7.77 -16.20 -9.81
C GLN A 82 -7.00 -15.46 -8.72
N ALA A 83 -6.81 -16.08 -7.55
CA ALA A 83 -6.01 -15.51 -6.48
C ALA A 83 -4.55 -15.39 -6.95
N GLY A 84 -4.07 -14.15 -7.01
CA GLY A 84 -2.69 -13.83 -7.37
C GLY A 84 -2.03 -12.95 -6.31
N CYS A 85 -0.71 -12.87 -6.39
CA CYS A 85 0.11 -12.03 -5.53
C CYS A 85 1.11 -11.23 -6.38
N ALA A 86 1.16 -9.93 -6.16
CA ALA A 86 2.25 -9.10 -6.66
C ALA A 86 3.12 -8.66 -5.48
N SER A 87 4.44 -8.79 -5.57
CA SER A 87 5.36 -8.39 -4.50
C SER A 87 6.64 -7.80 -5.05
N VAL A 88 7.32 -6.99 -4.24
CA VAL A 88 8.70 -6.56 -4.52
C VAL A 88 9.69 -7.39 -3.71
N ARG A 89 10.74 -7.88 -4.36
CA ARG A 89 11.88 -8.56 -3.74
C ARG A 89 13.15 -8.08 -4.43
N ASP A 90 14.16 -7.70 -3.65
CA ASP A 90 15.46 -7.23 -4.16
C ASP A 90 15.37 -6.13 -5.23
N GLY A 91 14.35 -5.25 -5.14
CA GLY A 91 14.13 -4.15 -6.07
C GLY A 91 13.43 -4.51 -7.37
N GLU A 92 12.92 -5.75 -7.50
CA GLU A 92 12.19 -6.23 -8.67
C GLU A 92 10.77 -6.69 -8.31
N ILE A 93 9.85 -6.61 -9.27
CA ILE A 93 8.46 -7.05 -9.10
C ILE A 93 8.33 -8.53 -9.47
N TYR A 94 7.63 -9.28 -8.64
CA TYR A 94 7.27 -10.68 -8.83
C TYR A 94 5.75 -10.83 -8.79
N GLU A 95 5.20 -11.52 -9.78
CA GLU A 95 3.79 -11.89 -9.88
C GLU A 95 3.66 -13.41 -9.78
N GLU A 96 2.84 -13.89 -8.85
CA GLU A 96 2.57 -15.31 -8.56
C GLU A 96 1.08 -15.62 -8.65
#